data_AF-A0A1V4TYN7-F1
#
_entry.id   AF-A0A1V4TYN7-F1
#
_cell.length_a   1.000
_cell.length_b   1.000
_cell.length_c   1.000
_cell.angle_alpha   90.00
_cell.angle_beta   90.00
_cell.angle_gamma   90.00
#
_symmetry.space_group_name_H-M   'P 1'
#
loop_
_entity.id
_entity.type
_entity.pdbx_description
1 polymer ?
#
loop_
_entity_poly.entity_id
_entity_poly.type
_entity_poly.pdbx_seq_one_letter_code
_entity_poly.pdbx_strand_id
1 'polypeptide(L)'
;MRANELIWEYNPLHDLIKHLDLRSKFAAEIEDIGRTDVANITPRDLNRLARSVELVRAGMRDVFQDYRERARRSIERASRAGKETGRSWEVWADAESQAKKGDLWEAFSSLESAVSSVGRKAGETPEQLSRLVSEILDKASHNLIVLPATEKAFAEAIDAQKQGRNPMEALKKAVEASRREVRLTYPDISAEVEVAGEAVEGRPMDLVVHLRNDAKHDARKLRAFVFGDAEVRGMVEAELLKAGEGTSGRITVVPNRPGLLSLGISVKCKPLLTDEDVLYDSKFDMDVK
;
A
#
# COMPACT_ATOMS: atom_id res chain seq x y z
N MET A 1 0.78 -16.12 46.68
CA MET A 1 1.02 -15.20 45.53
C MET A 1 1.99 -15.82 44.52
N ARG A 2 3.24 -16.12 44.91
CA ARG A 2 4.28 -16.66 44.00
C ARG A 2 3.94 -17.94 43.20
N ALA A 3 3.11 -18.85 43.74
CA ALA A 3 2.68 -20.05 43.02
C ALA A 3 1.74 -19.73 41.84
N ASN A 4 0.81 -18.79 42.03
CA ASN A 4 -0.13 -18.37 40.98
C ASN A 4 0.58 -17.64 39.85
N GLU A 5 1.61 -16.84 40.16
CA GLU A 5 2.46 -16.17 39.18
C GLU A 5 3.18 -17.19 38.29
N LEU A 6 3.77 -18.23 38.87
CA LEU A 6 4.45 -19.29 38.11
C LEU A 6 3.50 -20.08 37.20
N ILE A 7 2.28 -20.37 37.68
CA ILE A 7 1.25 -21.03 36.86
C ILE A 7 0.81 -20.10 35.72
N TRP A 8 0.69 -18.81 35.99
CA TRP A 8 0.34 -17.81 34.97
C TRP A 8 1.44 -17.66 33.91
N GLU A 9 2.71 -17.72 34.30
CA GLU A 9 3.85 -17.75 33.37
C GLU A 9 3.91 -19.05 32.54
N TYR A 10 3.46 -20.17 33.11
CA TYR A 10 3.47 -21.47 32.45
C TYR A 10 2.35 -21.65 31.44
N ASN A 11 1.15 -21.13 31.69
CA ASN A 11 -0.02 -21.36 30.83
C ASN A 11 0.22 -21.05 29.35
N PRO A 12 0.81 -19.89 28.96
CA PRO A 12 1.13 -19.60 27.56
C PRO A 12 2.14 -20.59 26.96
N LEU A 13 3.12 -21.04 27.76
CA LEU A 13 4.11 -22.03 27.33
C LEU A 13 3.45 -23.40 27.10
N HIS A 14 2.52 -23.78 27.97
CA HIS A 14 1.79 -25.05 27.84
C HIS A 14 0.91 -25.07 26.59
N ASP A 15 0.21 -23.98 26.30
CA ASP A 15 -0.60 -23.91 25.07
C ASP A 15 0.29 -23.92 23.82
N LEU A 16 1.45 -23.26 23.86
CA LEU A 16 2.43 -23.31 22.78
C LEU A 16 2.99 -24.73 22.57
N ILE A 17 3.27 -25.46 23.67
CA ILE A 17 3.70 -26.86 23.61
C ILE A 17 2.64 -27.74 22.95
N LYS A 18 1.36 -27.51 23.23
CA LYS A 18 0.27 -28.23 22.56
C LYS A 18 0.21 -27.88 21.07
N HIS A 19 0.33 -26.61 20.74
CA HIS A 19 0.27 -26.13 19.37
C HIS A 19 1.38 -26.73 18.49
N LEU A 20 2.60 -26.82 19.04
CA LEU A 20 3.77 -27.36 18.36
C LEU A 20 3.94 -28.90 18.49
N ASP A 21 2.98 -29.57 19.13
CA ASP A 21 3.01 -31.02 19.41
C ASP A 21 4.27 -31.50 20.17
N LEU A 22 4.69 -30.74 21.18
CA LEU A 22 5.92 -30.98 21.95
C LEU A 22 5.67 -31.64 23.32
N ARG A 23 4.47 -32.18 23.56
CA ARG A 23 4.09 -32.72 24.88
C ARG A 23 5.04 -33.81 25.39
N SER A 24 5.51 -34.68 24.50
CA SER A 24 6.45 -35.75 24.83
C SER A 24 7.81 -35.21 25.30
N LYS A 25 8.25 -34.06 24.78
CA LYS A 25 9.53 -33.43 25.11
C LYS A 25 9.55 -32.82 26.51
N PHE A 26 8.40 -32.35 27.00
CA PHE A 26 8.26 -31.71 28.31
C PHE A 26 7.41 -32.53 29.29
N ALA A 27 7.23 -33.83 29.04
CA ALA A 27 6.27 -34.65 29.76
C ALA A 27 6.52 -34.66 31.28
N ALA A 28 7.78 -34.78 31.70
CA ALA A 28 8.16 -34.81 33.11
C ALA A 28 7.87 -33.47 33.81
N GLU A 29 8.18 -32.35 33.16
CA GLU A 29 7.92 -31.02 33.70
C GLU A 29 6.43 -30.69 33.72
N ILE A 30 5.67 -31.07 32.68
CA ILE A 30 4.21 -30.92 32.63
C ILE A 30 3.54 -31.73 33.75
N GLU A 31 3.97 -32.97 33.95
CA GLU A 31 3.44 -33.85 35.01
C GLU A 31 3.76 -33.30 36.41
N ASP A 32 4.98 -32.80 36.61
CA ASP A 32 5.40 -32.17 37.86
C ASP A 32 4.61 -30.90 38.18
N ILE A 33 4.37 -30.05 37.18
CA ILE A 33 3.58 -28.81 37.34
C ILE A 33 2.10 -29.18 37.59
N GLY A 34 1.54 -30.12 36.82
CA GLY A 34 0.14 -30.54 36.93
C GLY A 34 -0.23 -31.22 38.25
N ARG A 35 0.75 -31.79 38.97
CA ARG A 35 0.56 -32.38 40.31
C ARG A 35 0.65 -31.40 41.46
N THR A 36 1.00 -30.14 41.21
CA THR A 36 1.19 -29.16 42.28
C THR A 36 -0.15 -28.65 42.82
N ASP A 37 -0.47 -28.97 44.07
CA ASP A 37 -1.64 -28.42 44.77
C ASP A 37 -1.32 -27.03 45.35
N VAL A 38 -2.01 -26.01 44.81
CA VAL A 38 -1.81 -24.60 45.17
C VAL A 38 -2.41 -24.29 46.56
N ALA A 39 -3.37 -25.08 47.03
CA ALA A 39 -4.08 -24.83 48.29
C ALA A 39 -3.21 -25.09 49.53
N ASN A 40 -2.26 -26.03 49.46
CA ASN A 40 -1.39 -26.46 50.57
C ASN A 40 0.10 -26.52 50.17
N ILE A 41 0.58 -25.54 49.40
CA ILE A 41 1.94 -25.59 48.82
C ILE A 41 3.04 -25.42 49.88
N THR A 42 4.02 -26.34 49.92
CA THR A 42 5.20 -26.19 50.77
C THR A 42 6.31 -25.38 50.08
N PRO A 43 7.30 -24.82 50.80
CA PRO A 43 8.45 -24.16 50.19
C PRO A 43 9.24 -25.07 49.22
N ARG A 44 9.25 -26.39 49.48
CA ARG A 44 9.90 -27.37 48.62
C ARG A 44 9.12 -27.54 47.31
N ASP A 45 7.79 -27.59 47.38
CA ASP A 45 6.93 -27.70 46.20
C ASP A 45 6.99 -26.43 45.35
N LEU A 46 7.05 -25.26 45.99
CA LEU A 46 7.23 -23.99 45.30
C LEU A 46 8.57 -23.92 44.54
N ASN A 47 9.66 -24.39 45.14
CA ASN A 47 10.96 -24.47 44.47
C ASN A 47 10.96 -25.48 43.31
N ARG A 48 10.25 -26.61 43.47
CA ARG A 48 10.09 -27.59 42.40
C ARG A 48 9.28 -27.01 41.24
N LEU A 49 8.15 -26.36 41.52
CA LEU A 49 7.33 -25.67 40.53
C LEU A 49 8.14 -24.62 39.76
N ALA A 50 8.85 -23.74 40.47
CA ALA A 50 9.70 -22.73 39.85
C ALA A 50 10.74 -23.34 38.91
N ARG A 51 11.43 -24.40 39.36
CA ARG A 51 12.42 -25.12 38.55
C ARG A 51 11.79 -25.75 37.31
N SER A 52 10.63 -26.38 37.42
CA SER A 52 9.95 -27.00 36.27
C SER A 52 9.51 -25.95 35.24
N VAL A 53 8.98 -24.80 35.69
CA VAL A 53 8.62 -23.69 34.79
C VAL A 53 9.85 -23.09 34.11
N GLU A 54 10.96 -22.94 34.82
CA GLU A 54 12.24 -22.50 34.26
C GLU A 54 12.79 -23.48 33.21
N LEU A 55 12.72 -24.79 33.48
CA LEU A 55 13.15 -25.82 32.53
C LEU A 55 12.30 -25.81 31.26
N VAL A 56 10.98 -25.67 31.39
CA VAL A 56 10.08 -25.53 30.23
C VAL A 56 10.42 -24.29 29.43
N ARG A 57 10.60 -23.13 30.09
CA ARG A 57 10.97 -21.88 29.42
C ARG A 57 12.31 -21.98 28.69
N ALA A 58 13.32 -22.56 29.33
CA ALA A 58 14.63 -22.76 28.72
C ALA A 58 14.54 -23.72 27.52
N GLY A 59 13.90 -24.87 27.67
CA GLY A 59 13.73 -25.83 26.58
C GLY A 59 12.91 -25.26 25.42
N MET A 60 11.92 -24.40 25.67
CA MET A 60 11.17 -23.71 24.61
C MET A 60 12.02 -22.70 23.84
N ARG A 61 13.00 -22.04 24.50
CA ARG A 61 13.98 -21.19 23.81
C ARG A 61 14.91 -22.02 22.92
N ASP A 62 15.32 -23.20 23.35
CA ASP A 62 16.13 -24.11 22.53
C ASP A 62 15.35 -24.57 21.30
N VAL A 63 14.09 -24.97 21.49
CA VAL A 63 13.19 -25.31 20.37
C VAL A 63 13.05 -24.13 19.41
N PHE A 64 12.94 -22.90 19.91
CA PHE A 64 12.86 -21.72 19.06
C PHE A 64 14.11 -21.54 18.20
N GLN A 65 15.32 -21.77 18.74
CA GLN A 65 16.55 -21.71 17.94
C GLN A 65 16.54 -22.76 16.81
N ASP A 66 16.06 -23.97 17.07
CA ASP A 66 15.94 -25.01 16.05
C ASP A 66 14.95 -24.60 14.93
N TYR A 67 13.78 -24.07 15.30
CA TYR A 67 12.79 -23.58 14.34
C TYR A 67 13.32 -22.40 13.53
N ARG A 68 14.02 -21.47 14.18
CA ARG A 68 14.65 -20.31 13.54
C ARG A 68 15.66 -20.72 12.50
N GLU A 69 16.52 -21.69 12.82
CA GLU A 69 17.55 -22.18 11.89
C GLU A 69 16.93 -22.98 10.73
N ARG A 70 15.83 -23.71 10.97
CA ARG A 70 15.06 -24.36 9.90
C ARG A 70 14.39 -23.36 8.97
N ALA A 71 13.78 -22.30 9.53
CA ALA A 71 13.17 -21.22 8.76
C ALA A 71 14.23 -20.52 7.91
N ARG A 72 15.36 -20.12 8.53
CA ARG A 72 16.53 -19.53 7.84
C ARG A 72 16.98 -20.37 6.66
N ARG A 73 17.27 -21.65 6.87
CA ARG A 73 17.69 -22.58 5.80
C ARG A 73 16.65 -22.72 4.69
N SER A 74 15.36 -22.57 5.00
CA SER A 74 14.29 -22.62 4.01
C SER A 74 14.25 -21.35 3.16
N ILE A 75 14.45 -20.19 3.78
CA ILE A 75 14.54 -18.90 3.09
C ILE A 75 15.81 -18.84 2.22
N GLU A 76 16.97 -19.29 2.73
CA GLU A 76 18.22 -19.34 1.95
C GLU A 76 18.11 -20.28 0.75
N ARG A 77 17.50 -21.46 0.91
CA ARG A 77 17.24 -22.37 -0.21
C ARG A 77 16.34 -21.73 -1.27
N ALA A 78 15.32 -21.00 -0.85
CA ALA A 78 14.43 -20.30 -1.77
C ALA A 78 15.12 -19.14 -2.50
N SER A 79 15.96 -18.38 -1.79
CA SER A 79 16.79 -17.32 -2.36
C SER A 79 17.73 -17.88 -3.44
N ARG A 80 18.41 -19.00 -3.16
CA ARG A 80 19.26 -19.71 -4.15
C ARG A 80 18.48 -20.22 -5.36
N ALA A 81 17.19 -20.51 -5.19
CA ALA A 81 16.29 -20.91 -6.27
C ALA A 81 15.70 -19.71 -7.03
N GLY A 82 16.17 -18.48 -6.79
CA GLY A 82 15.71 -17.26 -7.46
C GLY A 82 14.34 -16.75 -7.01
N LYS A 83 13.83 -17.23 -5.86
CA LYS A 83 12.55 -16.74 -5.31
C LYS A 83 12.76 -15.44 -4.53
N GLU A 84 11.75 -14.58 -4.56
CA GLU A 84 11.71 -13.38 -3.74
C GLU A 84 11.72 -13.74 -2.25
N THR A 85 12.63 -13.16 -1.46
CA THR A 85 12.85 -13.55 -0.06
C THR A 85 13.02 -12.35 0.87
N GLY A 86 12.97 -11.10 0.38
CA GLY A 86 13.16 -9.91 1.21
C GLY A 86 12.22 -9.88 2.42
N ARG A 87 10.93 -10.09 2.19
CA ARG A 87 9.92 -10.14 3.27
C ARG A 87 10.13 -11.29 4.25
N SER A 88 10.54 -12.45 3.77
CA SER A 88 10.83 -13.59 4.64
C SER A 88 11.97 -13.28 5.62
N TRP A 89 12.96 -12.49 5.19
CA TRP A 89 14.04 -12.03 6.08
C TRP A 89 13.58 -10.99 7.10
N GLU A 90 12.70 -10.06 6.70
CA GLU A 90 12.09 -9.08 7.63
C GLU A 90 11.30 -9.79 8.73
N VAL A 91 10.38 -10.68 8.36
CA VAL A 91 9.55 -11.41 9.32
C VAL A 91 10.40 -12.36 10.20
N TRP A 92 11.47 -12.93 9.64
CA TRP A 92 12.42 -13.73 10.42
C TRP A 92 13.17 -12.87 11.46
N ALA A 93 13.53 -11.62 11.13
CA ALA A 93 14.16 -10.69 12.06
C ALA A 93 13.17 -10.21 13.14
N ASP A 94 11.90 -9.99 12.79
CA ASP A 94 10.85 -9.64 13.74
C ASP A 94 10.61 -10.78 14.76
N ALA A 95 10.61 -12.03 14.30
CA ALA A 95 10.54 -13.19 15.18
C ALA A 95 11.67 -13.20 16.24
N GLU A 96 12.89 -12.80 15.86
CA GLU A 96 14.01 -12.68 16.78
C GLU A 96 13.80 -11.56 17.80
N SER A 97 13.23 -10.44 17.38
CA SER A 97 12.87 -9.32 18.26
C SER A 97 11.83 -9.74 19.32
N GLN A 98 10.79 -10.48 18.92
CA GLN A 98 9.76 -10.96 19.84
C GLN A 98 10.30 -11.99 20.83
N ALA A 99 11.15 -12.91 20.37
CA ALA A 99 11.81 -13.87 21.25
C ALA A 99 12.69 -13.18 22.32
N LYS A 100 13.39 -12.09 21.95
CA LYS A 100 14.19 -11.28 22.91
C LYS A 100 13.32 -10.60 23.97
N LYS A 101 12.09 -10.22 23.61
CA LYS A 101 11.10 -9.65 24.55
C LYS A 101 10.44 -10.71 25.44
N GLY A 102 10.66 -11.99 25.16
CA GLY A 102 10.09 -13.11 25.90
C GLY A 102 8.73 -13.58 25.38
N ASP A 103 8.21 -13.00 24.30
CA ASP A 103 6.98 -13.43 23.64
C ASP A 103 7.29 -14.56 22.66
N LEU A 104 7.32 -15.78 23.18
CA LEU A 104 7.62 -16.96 22.39
C LEU A 104 6.48 -17.30 21.42
N TRP A 105 5.22 -17.06 21.79
CA TRP A 105 4.08 -17.39 20.93
C TRP A 105 4.15 -16.61 19.62
N GLU A 106 4.29 -15.28 19.71
CA GLU A 106 4.40 -14.42 18.55
C GLU A 106 5.67 -14.71 17.73
N ALA A 107 6.77 -15.07 18.41
CA ALA A 107 8.00 -15.45 17.75
C ALA A 107 7.86 -16.73 16.89
N PHE A 108 7.18 -17.78 17.38
CA PHE A 108 6.93 -18.99 16.59
C PHE A 108 5.98 -18.73 15.42
N SER A 109 4.89 -17.99 15.65
CA SER A 109 3.95 -17.61 14.58
C SER A 109 4.63 -16.81 13.48
N SER A 110 5.53 -15.88 13.87
CA SER A 110 6.34 -15.11 12.93
C SER A 110 7.28 -16.00 12.10
N LEU A 111 7.91 -17.02 12.69
CA LEU A 111 8.75 -17.96 11.92
C LEU A 111 7.95 -18.77 10.88
N GLU A 112 6.75 -19.23 11.22
CA GLU A 112 5.85 -19.91 10.27
C GLU A 112 5.43 -18.97 9.13
N SER A 113 5.14 -17.71 9.47
CA SER A 113 4.82 -16.66 8.52
C SER A 113 6.01 -16.31 7.61
N ALA A 114 7.23 -16.31 8.14
CA ALA A 114 8.45 -16.04 7.38
C ALA A 114 8.65 -17.08 6.26
N VAL A 115 8.43 -18.37 6.55
CA VAL A 115 8.51 -19.44 5.55
C VAL A 115 7.36 -19.34 4.55
N SER A 116 6.15 -19.01 5.02
CA SER A 116 4.96 -18.84 4.17
C SER A 116 5.01 -17.62 3.24
N SER A 117 5.88 -16.65 3.57
CA SER A 117 6.09 -15.41 2.81
C SER A 117 7.11 -15.54 1.67
N VAL A 118 7.78 -16.69 1.55
CA VAL A 118 8.73 -16.96 0.46
C VAL A 118 8.02 -16.86 -0.90
N GLY A 119 8.58 -16.08 -1.81
CA GLY A 119 8.03 -15.82 -3.15
C GLY A 119 7.00 -14.68 -3.20
N ARG A 120 6.71 -14.01 -2.08
CA ARG A 120 5.83 -12.82 -2.03
C ARG A 120 6.68 -11.55 -2.13
N LYS A 121 6.32 -10.64 -3.04
CA LYS A 121 6.93 -9.30 -3.11
C LYS A 121 6.62 -8.52 -1.82
N ALA A 122 7.61 -7.77 -1.32
CA ALA A 122 7.38 -6.76 -0.29
C ALA A 122 6.34 -5.74 -0.79
N GLY A 123 5.32 -5.41 0.02
CA GLY A 123 4.27 -4.44 -0.34
C GLY A 123 2.89 -5.01 -0.76
N GLU A 124 2.71 -6.32 -0.84
CA GLU A 124 1.41 -6.97 -1.15
C GLU A 124 0.79 -7.70 0.07
N THR A 125 0.71 -7.11 1.26
CA THR A 125 -0.09 -7.77 2.34
C THR A 125 -1.60 -7.62 2.07
N PRO A 126 -2.45 -8.57 2.50
CA PRO A 126 -3.90 -8.38 2.46
C PRO A 126 -4.35 -7.09 3.17
N GLU A 127 -3.72 -6.74 4.27
CA GLU A 127 -3.99 -5.52 5.03
C GLU A 127 -3.61 -4.27 4.23
N GLN A 128 -2.46 -4.28 3.56
CA GLN A 128 -2.01 -3.19 2.70
C GLN A 128 -2.89 -3.01 1.46
N LEU A 129 -3.26 -4.11 0.79
CA LEU A 129 -4.18 -4.06 -0.35
C LEU A 129 -5.58 -3.63 0.09
N SER A 130 -6.05 -4.13 1.23
CA SER A 130 -7.33 -3.74 1.81
C SER A 130 -7.35 -2.25 2.15
N ARG A 131 -6.29 -1.75 2.80
CA ARG A 131 -6.13 -0.32 3.08
C ARG A 131 -6.09 0.53 1.81
N LEU A 132 -5.32 0.12 0.80
CA LEU A 132 -5.26 0.81 -0.49
C LEU A 132 -6.65 0.93 -1.14
N VAL A 133 -7.40 -0.17 -1.18
CA VAL A 133 -8.75 -0.18 -1.77
C VAL A 133 -9.70 0.66 -0.94
N SER A 134 -9.65 0.58 0.40
CA SER A 134 -10.46 1.40 1.29
C SER A 134 -10.18 2.89 1.09
N GLU A 135 -8.92 3.31 1.02
CA GLU A 135 -8.55 4.72 0.81
C GLU A 135 -9.07 5.25 -0.53
N ILE A 136 -9.03 4.42 -1.59
CA ILE A 136 -9.61 4.79 -2.90
C ILE A 136 -11.13 4.93 -2.81
N LEU A 137 -11.82 3.98 -2.18
CA LEU A 137 -13.27 4.00 -2.02
C LEU A 137 -13.73 5.17 -1.14
N ASP A 138 -13.02 5.45 -0.05
CA ASP A 138 -13.28 6.60 0.81
C ASP A 138 -13.13 7.90 0.02
N LYS A 139 -12.02 8.05 -0.74
CA LYS A 139 -11.82 9.22 -1.60
C LYS A 139 -12.89 9.34 -2.68
N ALA A 140 -13.32 8.23 -3.27
CA ALA A 140 -14.41 8.21 -4.26
C ALA A 140 -15.73 8.67 -3.64
N SER A 141 -16.09 8.15 -2.46
CA SER A 141 -17.27 8.53 -1.69
C SER A 141 -17.29 10.02 -1.34
N HIS A 142 -16.16 10.57 -0.86
CA HIS A 142 -16.03 12.01 -0.58
C HIS A 142 -16.27 12.89 -1.82
N ASN A 143 -15.98 12.38 -3.01
CA ASN A 143 -16.20 13.08 -4.29
C ASN A 143 -17.50 12.64 -4.98
N LEU A 144 -18.38 11.88 -4.30
CA LEU A 144 -19.64 11.35 -4.85
C LEU A 144 -19.47 10.50 -6.12
N ILE A 145 -18.33 9.81 -6.24
CA ILE A 145 -18.02 8.91 -7.35
C ILE A 145 -18.25 7.46 -6.89
N VAL A 146 -18.97 6.69 -7.70
CA VAL A 146 -19.25 5.27 -7.45
C VAL A 146 -18.27 4.39 -8.25
N LEU A 147 -17.65 3.43 -7.57
CA LEU A 147 -16.72 2.46 -8.17
C LEU A 147 -17.28 1.04 -8.02
N PRO A 148 -18.34 0.69 -8.79
CA PRO A 148 -19.16 -0.50 -8.50
C PRO A 148 -18.40 -1.82 -8.61
N ALA A 149 -17.47 -1.96 -9.56
CA ALA A 149 -16.69 -3.19 -9.69
C ALA A 149 -15.69 -3.34 -8.53
N THR A 150 -15.11 -2.22 -8.09
CA THR A 150 -14.20 -2.14 -6.94
C THR A 150 -14.93 -2.49 -5.64
N GLU A 151 -16.08 -1.86 -5.38
CA GLU A 151 -16.91 -2.13 -4.20
C GLU A 151 -17.31 -3.59 -4.12
N LYS A 152 -17.75 -4.17 -5.24
CA LYS A 152 -18.12 -5.59 -5.30
C LYS A 152 -16.95 -6.50 -4.97
N ALA A 153 -15.80 -6.31 -5.61
CA ALA A 153 -14.62 -7.14 -5.38
C ALA A 153 -14.05 -6.98 -3.96
N PHE A 154 -14.16 -5.77 -3.39
CA PHE A 154 -13.75 -5.51 -2.01
C PHE A 154 -14.70 -6.17 -1.00
N ALA A 155 -16.01 -6.14 -1.24
CA ALA A 155 -16.98 -6.85 -0.43
C ALA A 155 -16.75 -8.38 -0.47
N GLU A 156 -16.45 -8.94 -1.65
CA GLU A 156 -16.04 -10.35 -1.82
C GLU A 156 -14.80 -10.67 -0.96
N ALA A 157 -13.81 -9.77 -0.90
CA ALA A 157 -12.62 -9.94 -0.08
C ALA A 157 -12.91 -9.91 1.44
N ILE A 158 -13.74 -8.96 1.89
CA ILE A 158 -14.13 -8.86 3.30
C ILE A 158 -14.91 -10.10 3.75
N ASP A 159 -15.82 -10.60 2.92
CA ASP A 159 -16.58 -11.82 3.20
C ASP A 159 -15.66 -13.05 3.28
N ALA A 160 -14.72 -13.19 2.34
CA ALA A 160 -13.71 -14.25 2.39
C ALA A 160 -12.90 -14.22 3.70
N GLN A 161 -12.48 -13.04 4.14
CA GLN A 161 -11.76 -12.88 5.40
C GLN A 161 -12.61 -13.26 6.62
N LYS A 162 -13.88 -12.84 6.66
CA LYS A 162 -14.82 -13.21 7.74
C LYS A 162 -15.06 -14.72 7.82
N GLN A 163 -15.03 -15.41 6.69
CA GLN A 163 -15.15 -16.87 6.59
C GLN A 163 -13.83 -17.61 6.84
N GLY A 164 -12.73 -16.91 7.19
CA GLY A 164 -11.41 -17.50 7.40
C GLY A 164 -10.73 -17.99 6.11
N ARG A 165 -11.21 -17.57 4.94
CA ARG A 165 -10.62 -17.86 3.63
C ARG A 165 -9.58 -16.80 3.27
N ASN A 166 -8.69 -17.13 2.35
CA ASN A 166 -7.66 -16.20 1.87
C ASN A 166 -8.28 -15.09 1.00
N PRO A 167 -8.23 -13.81 1.41
CA PRO A 167 -8.85 -12.71 0.66
C PRO A 167 -7.99 -12.18 -0.50
N MET A 168 -6.78 -12.71 -0.69
CA MET A 168 -5.76 -12.12 -1.57
C MET A 168 -6.21 -11.96 -3.02
N GLU A 169 -6.83 -12.97 -3.63
CA GLU A 169 -7.26 -12.88 -5.04
C GLU A 169 -8.37 -11.85 -5.22
N ALA A 170 -9.32 -11.79 -4.30
CA ALA A 170 -10.39 -10.81 -4.32
C ALA A 170 -9.85 -9.38 -4.10
N LEU A 171 -8.85 -9.21 -3.23
CA LEU A 171 -8.17 -7.93 -3.03
C LEU A 171 -7.38 -7.49 -4.26
N LYS A 172 -6.66 -8.40 -4.93
CA LYS A 172 -5.98 -8.09 -6.20
C LYS A 172 -6.97 -7.67 -7.28
N LYS A 173 -8.07 -8.40 -7.41
CA LYS A 173 -9.18 -8.06 -8.31
C LYS A 173 -9.79 -6.69 -7.99
N ALA A 174 -9.93 -6.35 -6.70
CA ALA A 174 -10.41 -5.04 -6.27
C ALA A 174 -9.43 -3.91 -6.64
N VAL A 175 -8.12 -4.13 -6.51
CA VAL A 175 -7.09 -3.16 -6.94
C VAL A 175 -7.06 -2.99 -8.46
N GLU A 176 -7.23 -4.07 -9.22
CA GLU A 176 -7.29 -4.00 -10.68
C GLU A 176 -8.57 -3.29 -11.16
N ALA A 177 -9.71 -3.59 -10.52
CA ALA A 177 -10.96 -2.91 -10.77
C ALA A 177 -10.84 -1.41 -10.45
N SER A 178 -10.25 -1.05 -9.30
CA SER A 178 -10.11 0.34 -8.88
C SER A 178 -9.27 1.14 -9.85
N ARG A 179 -8.13 0.60 -10.31
CA ARG A 179 -7.29 1.25 -11.34
C ARG A 179 -8.05 1.50 -12.63
N ARG A 180 -8.88 0.53 -13.06
CA ARG A 180 -9.68 0.66 -14.28
C ARG A 180 -10.76 1.72 -14.13
N GLU A 181 -11.54 1.65 -13.06
CA GLU A 181 -12.66 2.57 -12.83
C GLU A 181 -12.15 3.99 -12.53
N VAL A 182 -11.08 4.15 -11.75
CA VAL A 182 -10.43 5.46 -11.52
C VAL A 182 -9.98 6.08 -12.84
N ARG A 183 -9.43 5.31 -13.79
CA ARG A 183 -9.09 5.83 -15.12
C ARG A 183 -10.28 6.32 -15.93
N LEU A 184 -11.45 5.72 -15.75
CA LEU A 184 -12.69 6.21 -16.39
C LEU A 184 -13.16 7.55 -15.83
N THR A 185 -12.62 7.97 -14.68
CA THR A 185 -12.91 9.27 -14.08
C THR A 185 -11.92 10.37 -14.49
N TYR A 186 -11.00 10.06 -15.41
CA TYR A 186 -10.02 11.05 -15.85
C TYR A 186 -10.75 12.17 -16.60
N PRO A 187 -10.26 13.41 -16.46
CA PRO A 187 -10.84 14.53 -17.17
C PRO A 187 -10.64 14.38 -18.68
N ASP A 188 -11.35 15.18 -19.44
CA ASP A 188 -11.21 15.29 -20.89
C ASP A 188 -11.22 16.76 -21.21
N ILE A 189 -10.04 17.33 -21.48
CA ILE A 189 -9.88 18.77 -21.63
C ILE A 189 -9.66 19.11 -23.10
N SER A 190 -10.62 19.83 -23.67
CA SER A 190 -10.47 20.46 -24.98
C SER A 190 -9.84 21.85 -24.83
N ALA A 191 -9.03 22.22 -25.81
CA ALA A 191 -8.36 23.51 -25.88
C ALA A 191 -8.57 24.12 -27.26
N GLU A 192 -9.15 25.31 -27.30
CA GLU A 192 -9.28 26.14 -28.50
C GLU A 192 -8.37 27.37 -28.33
N VAL A 193 -7.63 27.71 -29.39
CA VAL A 193 -6.67 28.82 -29.37
C VAL A 193 -7.09 29.83 -30.43
N GLU A 194 -7.38 31.05 -29.99
CA GLU A 194 -7.67 32.18 -30.86
C GLU A 194 -6.50 33.15 -30.88
N VAL A 195 -6.14 33.61 -32.08
CA VAL A 195 -5.04 34.53 -32.31
C VAL A 195 -5.59 35.96 -32.30
N ALA A 196 -5.20 36.79 -31.33
CA ALA A 196 -5.69 38.16 -31.24
C ALA A 196 -4.83 39.12 -32.10
N GLY A 197 -5.28 39.34 -33.34
CA GLY A 197 -4.65 40.26 -34.28
C GLY A 197 -3.69 39.60 -35.26
N GLU A 198 -2.92 40.41 -36.00
CA GLU A 198 -1.94 39.90 -36.96
C GLU A 198 -0.60 39.57 -36.28
N ALA A 199 -0.09 38.37 -36.55
CA ALA A 199 1.24 37.96 -36.11
C ALA A 199 2.32 38.66 -36.95
N VAL A 200 3.20 39.41 -36.29
CA VAL A 200 4.30 40.15 -36.92
C VAL A 200 5.59 39.87 -36.15
N GLU A 201 6.69 39.69 -36.87
CA GLU A 201 8.01 39.45 -36.26
C GLU A 201 8.34 40.52 -35.20
N GLY A 202 8.79 40.06 -34.03
CA GLY A 202 9.24 40.90 -32.92
C GLY A 202 8.13 41.67 -32.20
N ARG A 203 6.87 41.57 -32.61
CA ARG A 203 5.75 42.24 -31.95
C ARG A 203 5.01 41.26 -31.01
N PRO A 204 4.76 41.66 -29.75
CA PRO A 204 3.96 40.84 -28.85
C PRO A 204 2.51 40.78 -29.33
N MET A 205 1.94 39.60 -29.26
CA MET A 205 0.53 39.34 -29.53
C MET A 205 -0.05 38.42 -28.47
N ASP A 206 -1.37 38.50 -28.25
CA ASP A 206 -2.06 37.64 -27.31
C ASP A 206 -2.70 36.44 -28.03
N LEU A 207 -2.48 35.25 -27.49
CA LEU A 207 -3.28 34.07 -27.76
C LEU A 207 -4.34 33.95 -26.67
N VAL A 208 -5.61 33.91 -27.05
CA VAL A 208 -6.70 33.61 -26.14
C VAL A 208 -6.91 32.11 -26.16
N VAL A 209 -6.67 31.46 -25.02
CA VAL A 209 -6.84 30.02 -24.87
C VAL A 209 -8.14 29.76 -24.11
N HIS A 210 -9.06 29.06 -24.76
CA HIS A 210 -10.31 28.58 -24.19
C HIS A 210 -10.16 27.10 -23.84
N LEU A 211 -10.28 26.77 -22.56
CA LEU A 211 -10.22 25.40 -22.06
C LEU A 211 -11.60 24.98 -21.61
N ARG A 212 -12.00 23.75 -21.93
CA ARG A 212 -13.28 23.18 -21.50
C ARG A 212 -13.09 21.75 -21.02
N ASN A 213 -13.76 21.39 -19.93
CA ASN A 213 -13.80 20.01 -19.45
C ASN A 213 -15.04 19.30 -20.00
N ASP A 214 -14.83 18.44 -20.98
CA ASP A 214 -15.89 17.66 -21.64
C ASP A 214 -16.18 16.33 -20.93
N ALA A 215 -15.40 15.98 -19.91
CA ALA A 215 -15.67 14.81 -19.08
C ALA A 215 -16.82 15.03 -18.09
N LYS A 216 -17.28 13.90 -17.53
CA LYS A 216 -18.31 13.86 -16.47
C LYS A 216 -17.76 14.20 -15.08
N HIS A 217 -16.44 14.34 -14.95
CA HIS A 217 -15.76 14.51 -13.67
C HIS A 217 -14.84 15.72 -13.70
N ASP A 218 -14.66 16.35 -12.55
CA ASP A 218 -13.89 17.58 -12.44
C ASP A 218 -12.38 17.34 -12.62
N ALA A 219 -11.69 18.38 -13.10
CA ALA A 219 -10.23 18.43 -13.20
C ALA A 219 -9.67 19.38 -12.15
N ARG A 220 -8.60 18.98 -11.48
CA ARG A 220 -7.89 19.81 -10.48
C ARG A 220 -6.57 20.33 -11.05
N LYS A 221 -6.08 21.46 -10.53
CA LYS A 221 -4.75 22.04 -10.83
C LYS A 221 -4.47 22.11 -12.34
N LEU A 222 -5.44 22.63 -13.08
CA LEU A 222 -5.35 22.82 -14.52
C LEU A 222 -4.32 23.90 -14.84
N ARG A 223 -3.44 23.62 -15.79
CA ARG A 223 -2.44 24.56 -16.32
C ARG A 223 -2.30 24.35 -17.82
N ALA A 224 -2.47 25.41 -18.60
CA ALA A 224 -2.20 25.39 -20.04
C ALA A 224 -1.07 26.37 -20.38
N PHE A 225 -0.09 25.90 -21.13
CA PHE A 225 1.04 26.70 -21.58
C PHE A 225 1.31 26.45 -23.07
N VAL A 226 1.83 27.49 -23.72
CA VAL A 226 2.26 27.43 -25.12
C VAL A 226 3.79 27.32 -25.16
N PHE A 227 4.32 26.57 -26.11
CA PHE A 227 5.75 26.38 -26.31
C PHE A 227 6.08 26.30 -27.81
N GLY A 228 7.31 26.58 -28.20
CA GLY A 228 7.73 26.51 -29.61
C GLY A 228 8.80 27.55 -29.95
N ASP A 229 8.99 27.78 -31.25
CA ASP A 229 9.94 28.74 -31.79
C ASP A 229 9.43 30.19 -31.69
N ALA A 230 9.05 30.62 -30.49
CA ALA A 230 8.65 31.99 -30.18
C ALA A 230 8.92 32.28 -28.70
N GLU A 231 9.07 33.56 -28.33
CA GLU A 231 9.10 33.91 -26.91
C GLU A 231 7.67 33.84 -26.37
N VAL A 232 7.44 33.05 -25.31
CA VAL A 232 6.11 32.88 -24.71
C VAL A 232 6.11 33.37 -23.27
N ARG A 233 5.06 34.10 -22.88
CA ARG A 233 4.87 34.63 -21.54
C ARG A 233 3.44 34.38 -21.06
N GLY A 234 3.33 33.86 -19.83
CA GLY A 234 2.05 33.57 -19.18
C GLY A 234 1.56 32.14 -19.38
N MET A 235 0.48 31.81 -18.69
CA MET A 235 -0.23 30.53 -18.76
C MET A 235 -1.66 30.71 -18.27
N VAL A 236 -2.55 29.79 -18.66
CA VAL A 236 -3.91 29.73 -18.13
C VAL A 236 -3.95 28.72 -17.00
N GLU A 237 -4.39 29.12 -15.81
CA GLU A 237 -4.45 28.26 -14.63
C GLU A 237 -5.83 28.28 -13.99
N ALA A 238 -6.26 27.12 -13.47
CA ALA A 238 -7.44 27.00 -12.63
C ALA A 238 -7.23 25.90 -11.57
N GLU A 239 -7.56 26.20 -10.31
CA GLU A 239 -7.45 25.20 -9.22
C GLU A 239 -8.44 24.03 -9.42
N LEU A 240 -9.63 24.34 -9.94
CA LEU A 240 -10.68 23.38 -10.24
C LEU A 240 -11.41 23.82 -11.52
N LEU A 241 -11.60 22.88 -12.46
CA LEU A 241 -12.46 23.03 -13.62
C LEU A 241 -13.51 21.92 -13.59
N LYS A 242 -14.76 22.27 -13.29
CA LYS A 242 -15.81 21.27 -13.12
C LYS A 242 -16.23 20.64 -14.44
N ALA A 243 -16.89 19.49 -14.35
CA ALA A 243 -17.51 18.82 -15.48
C ALA A 243 -18.42 19.77 -16.27
N GLY A 244 -18.17 19.91 -17.58
CA GLY A 244 -18.94 20.77 -18.48
C GLY A 244 -18.64 22.27 -18.37
N GLU A 245 -17.78 22.70 -17.45
CA GLU A 245 -17.38 24.11 -17.32
C GLU A 245 -16.17 24.42 -18.24
N GLY A 246 -16.02 25.71 -18.55
CA GLY A 246 -14.89 26.25 -19.30
C GLY A 246 -14.20 27.39 -18.56
N THR A 247 -12.93 27.58 -18.86
CA THR A 247 -12.14 28.73 -18.41
C THR A 247 -11.37 29.30 -19.59
N SER A 248 -10.95 30.55 -19.49
CA SER A 248 -10.20 31.20 -20.57
C SER A 248 -9.15 32.14 -20.01
N GLY A 249 -8.05 32.27 -20.72
CA GLY A 249 -6.97 33.16 -20.34
C GLY A 249 -6.14 33.57 -21.55
N ARG A 250 -5.20 34.49 -21.31
CA ARG A 250 -4.33 35.03 -22.35
C ARG A 250 -2.90 34.57 -22.12
N ILE A 251 -2.24 34.20 -23.21
CA ILE A 251 -0.82 33.89 -23.24
C ILE A 251 -0.19 34.80 -24.29
N THR A 252 0.81 35.58 -23.91
CA THR A 252 1.48 36.49 -24.84
C THR A 252 2.60 35.74 -25.56
N VAL A 253 2.66 35.90 -26.88
CA VAL A 253 3.67 35.31 -27.75
C VAL A 253 4.37 36.42 -28.53
N VAL A 254 5.69 36.32 -28.68
CA VAL A 254 6.50 37.20 -29.53
C VAL A 254 7.14 36.35 -30.63
N PRO A 255 6.65 36.42 -31.87
CA PRO A 255 7.25 35.72 -33.00
C PRO A 255 8.69 36.19 -33.23
N ASN A 256 9.61 35.27 -33.53
CA ASN A 256 11.04 35.56 -33.68
C ASN A 256 11.54 35.51 -35.13
N ARG A 257 10.68 35.15 -36.09
CA ARG A 257 10.95 35.15 -37.54
C ARG A 257 9.64 35.24 -38.33
N PRO A 258 9.68 35.72 -39.58
CA PRO A 258 8.53 35.68 -40.49
C PRO A 258 8.32 34.27 -41.07
N GLY A 259 7.13 34.03 -41.60
CA GLY A 259 6.68 32.74 -42.16
C GLY A 259 5.92 31.88 -41.15
N LEU A 260 5.76 30.59 -41.47
CA LEU A 260 4.98 29.66 -40.66
C LEU A 260 5.75 29.25 -39.39
N LEU A 261 5.23 29.61 -38.22
CA LEU A 261 5.70 29.15 -36.91
C LEU A 261 4.82 28.03 -36.38
N SER A 262 5.41 26.87 -36.07
CA SER A 262 4.70 25.78 -35.40
C SER A 262 4.81 25.93 -33.88
N LEU A 263 3.68 26.16 -33.24
CA LEU A 263 3.56 26.28 -31.78
C LEU A 263 2.84 25.05 -31.21
N GLY A 264 3.25 24.63 -30.03
CA GLY A 264 2.61 23.60 -29.24
C GLY A 264 1.81 24.20 -28.10
N ILE A 265 0.67 23.59 -27.77
CA ILE A 265 -0.05 23.82 -26.52
C ILE A 265 -0.03 22.55 -25.70
N SER A 266 0.31 22.67 -24.42
CA SER A 266 0.25 21.58 -23.46
C SER A 266 -0.69 21.96 -22.34
N VAL A 267 -1.65 21.09 -22.07
CA VAL A 267 -2.59 21.20 -20.97
C VAL A 267 -2.30 20.12 -19.96
N LYS A 268 -2.01 20.52 -18.73
CA LYS A 268 -1.71 19.65 -17.60
C LYS A 268 -2.81 19.76 -16.56
N CYS A 269 -3.29 18.64 -16.04
CA CYS A 269 -4.26 18.64 -14.94
C CYS A 269 -4.15 17.36 -14.10
N LYS A 270 -4.92 17.29 -13.01
CA LYS A 270 -5.03 16.12 -12.13
C LYS A 270 -6.49 15.66 -12.01
N PRO A 271 -6.77 14.35 -12.13
CA PRO A 271 -8.08 13.80 -11.79
C PRO A 271 -8.43 13.99 -10.31
N LEU A 272 -9.70 13.78 -9.95
CA LEU A 272 -10.16 13.85 -8.56
C LEU A 272 -9.56 12.74 -7.69
N LEU A 273 -9.52 11.51 -8.20
CA LEU A 273 -9.20 10.33 -7.40
C LEU A 273 -7.71 10.01 -7.32
N THR A 274 -6.89 10.55 -8.20
CA THR A 274 -5.43 10.34 -8.22
C THR A 274 -4.69 11.68 -8.26
N ASP A 275 -3.42 11.66 -7.84
CA ASP A 275 -2.51 12.80 -8.00
C ASP A 275 -1.58 12.67 -9.20
N GLU A 276 -1.82 11.66 -10.04
CA GLU A 276 -1.20 11.52 -11.36
C GLU A 276 -1.49 12.75 -12.22
N ASP A 277 -0.44 13.21 -12.92
CA ASP A 277 -0.56 14.27 -13.90
C ASP A 277 -1.07 13.69 -15.22
N VAL A 278 -2.12 14.29 -15.78
CA VAL A 278 -2.62 14.01 -17.13
C VAL A 278 -2.21 15.17 -18.03
N LEU A 279 -1.65 14.83 -19.19
CA LEU A 279 -1.11 15.77 -20.17
C LEU A 279 -1.84 15.61 -21.51
N TYR A 280 -2.25 16.73 -22.09
CA TYR A 280 -2.83 16.81 -23.42
C TYR A 280 -1.96 17.76 -24.23
N ASP A 281 -1.34 17.26 -25.29
CA ASP A 281 -0.47 18.03 -26.16
C ASP A 281 -1.09 18.16 -27.55
N SER A 282 -1.07 19.36 -28.10
CA SER A 282 -1.47 19.62 -29.47
C SER A 282 -0.51 20.63 -30.12
N LYS A 283 -0.58 20.75 -31.44
CA LYS A 283 0.21 21.69 -32.22
C LYS A 283 -0.69 22.46 -33.16
N PHE A 284 -0.34 23.72 -33.39
CA PHE A 284 -0.98 24.59 -34.35
C PHE A 284 0.07 25.46 -35.03
N ASP A 285 -0.20 25.84 -36.26
CA ASP A 285 0.69 26.68 -37.04
C ASP A 285 0.16 28.12 -37.07
N MET A 286 1.08 29.08 -36.98
CA MET A 286 0.82 30.51 -36.98
C MET A 286 1.59 31.15 -38.13
N ASP A 287 0.88 31.83 -39.02
CA ASP A 287 1.50 32.54 -40.15
C ASP A 287 1.93 33.95 -39.73
N VAL A 288 3.24 34.21 -39.75
CA VAL A 288 3.85 35.45 -39.29
C VAL A 288 4.26 36.30 -40.49
N LYS A 289 3.80 37.56 -40.50
CA LYS A 289 4.17 38.55 -41.51
C LYS A 289 5.49 39.27 -41.20
#